data_AF-A0A942RUM9-F1
#
_entry.id   AF-A0A942RUM9-F1
#
_cell.length_a   1.000
_cell.length_b   1.000
_cell.length_c   1.000
_cell.angle_alpha   90.00
_cell.angle_beta   90.00
_cell.angle_gamma   90.00
#
_symmetry.space_group_name_H-M   'P 1'
#
loop_
_entity.id
_entity.type
_entity.pdbx_description
1 polymer ?
#
loop_
_entity_poly.entity_id
_entity_poly.type
_entity_poly.pdbx_seq_one_letter_code
_entity_poly.pdbx_strand_id
1 'polypeptide(L)'
;MILEAKRVDLKKPKKYSDLRKLKQDATGPLNPGENYYVHPLPLFPLKVKDKRYRYKEFHLDVYNLRCTCEDQIAKREEYQDRDIRKLCKHLYYKISSSWLKQYVDSLSLELLKNSVFFGPEHLYKYEYKKSLIILGFRSETEWVNVYAPNIHHPEEHKRYSFNPSTKRWSYNSKPEYGILFEDVIHRLIKNTLTFEHHGLKKGYLNG
;
A
#
# COMPACT_ATOMS: atom_id res chain seq x y z
N MET A 1 -10.03 -39.60 7.89
CA MET A 1 -8.66 -39.08 7.99
C MET A 1 -8.72 -37.59 7.69
N ILE A 2 -8.82 -36.76 8.73
CA ILE A 2 -9.04 -35.30 8.60
C ILE A 2 -7.67 -34.67 8.46
N LEU A 3 -7.40 -34.01 7.34
CA LEU A 3 -6.19 -33.22 7.13
C LEU A 3 -6.27 -31.98 8.03
N GLU A 4 -5.52 -31.99 9.14
CA GLU A 4 -5.31 -30.81 9.96
C GLU A 4 -4.57 -29.75 9.13
N ALA A 5 -5.29 -28.72 8.71
CA ALA A 5 -4.70 -27.53 8.14
C ALA A 5 -3.79 -26.91 9.21
N LYS A 6 -2.47 -26.95 8.97
CA LYS A 6 -1.48 -26.23 9.77
C LYS A 6 -1.94 -24.77 9.87
N ARG A 7 -2.32 -24.33 11.08
CA ARG A 7 -2.54 -22.91 11.38
C ARG A 7 -1.25 -22.17 11.04
N VAL A 8 -1.29 -21.40 9.96
CA VAL A 8 -0.26 -20.40 9.67
C VAL A 8 -0.32 -19.39 10.79
N ASP A 9 0.75 -19.29 11.56
CA ASP A 9 0.90 -18.32 12.63
C ASP A 9 0.78 -16.93 11.98
N LEU A 10 -0.33 -16.23 12.24
CA LEU A 10 -0.60 -14.89 11.71
C LEU A 10 0.47 -13.95 12.28
N LYS A 11 1.53 -13.74 11.50
CA LYS A 11 2.70 -12.93 11.87
C LYS A 11 2.24 -11.62 12.49
N LYS A 12 2.60 -11.40 13.75
CA LYS A 12 2.43 -10.11 14.45
C LYS A 12 2.92 -8.97 13.54
N PRO A 13 2.19 -7.86 13.41
CA PRO A 13 2.64 -6.72 12.62
C PRO A 13 4.00 -6.26 13.13
N LYS A 14 4.99 -6.21 12.23
CA LYS A 14 6.36 -5.84 12.60
C LYS A 14 6.46 -4.33 12.84
N LYS A 15 7.31 -3.95 13.80
CA LYS A 15 7.17 -2.78 14.68
C LYS A 15 7.45 -1.40 14.05
N TYR A 16 8.02 -1.32 12.84
CA TYR A 16 8.53 -0.06 12.28
C TYR A 16 8.02 0.22 10.88
N SER A 17 6.87 0.87 10.75
CA SER A 17 6.37 1.34 9.46
C SER A 17 6.92 2.70 9.03
N ASP A 18 7.43 3.50 9.98
CA ASP A 18 8.07 4.80 9.74
C ASP A 18 9.60 4.65 9.72
N LEU A 19 10.20 4.99 8.58
CA LEU A 19 11.64 4.85 8.33
C LEU A 19 12.52 5.69 9.26
N ARG A 20 11.99 6.77 9.84
CA ARG A 20 12.74 7.61 10.79
C ARG A 20 12.88 6.91 12.13
N LYS A 21 11.82 6.23 12.57
CA LYS A 21 11.81 5.48 13.84
C LYS A 21 12.76 4.29 13.78
N LEU A 22 12.86 3.63 12.62
CA LEU A 22 13.81 2.56 12.40
C LEU A 22 15.27 3.03 12.56
N LYS A 23 15.63 4.20 12.03
CA LYS A 23 16.99 4.76 12.18
C LYS A 23 17.39 5.08 13.62
N GLN A 24 16.41 5.26 14.51
CA GLN A 24 16.62 5.60 15.91
C GLN A 24 16.69 4.36 16.81
N ASP A 25 16.32 3.18 16.31
CA ASP A 25 16.35 1.93 17.08
C ASP A 25 17.63 1.13 16.78
N ALA A 26 18.61 1.22 17.68
CA ALA A 26 19.85 0.44 17.62
C ALA A 26 19.63 -1.09 17.77
N THR A 27 18.44 -1.50 18.25
CA THR A 27 18.03 -2.90 18.41
C THR A 27 16.99 -3.33 17.37
N GLY A 28 16.71 -2.48 16.37
CA GLY A 28 15.74 -2.73 15.32
C GLY A 28 16.08 -3.99 14.52
N PRO A 29 15.10 -4.62 13.85
CA PRO A 29 15.34 -5.85 13.10
C PRO A 29 16.45 -5.65 12.07
N LEU A 30 17.40 -6.60 12.01
CA LEU A 30 18.57 -6.59 11.13
C LEU A 30 18.23 -6.44 9.64
N ASN A 31 16.99 -6.77 9.23
CA ASN A 31 16.48 -6.57 7.88
C ASN A 31 15.29 -5.58 7.86
N PRO A 32 15.56 -4.28 7.66
CA PRO A 32 14.55 -3.23 7.48
C PRO A 32 13.42 -3.53 6.47
N GLY A 33 13.71 -4.26 5.38
CA GLY A 33 12.73 -4.54 4.31
C GLY A 33 11.65 -5.55 4.65
N GLU A 34 11.73 -6.18 5.82
CA GLU A 34 10.62 -7.00 6.30
C GLU A 34 9.49 -6.17 6.93
N ASN A 35 9.70 -4.87 7.14
CA ASN A 35 8.72 -3.97 7.73
C ASN A 35 8.07 -3.09 6.65
N TYR A 36 6.91 -3.50 6.17
CA TYR A 36 6.07 -2.65 5.32
C TYR A 36 4.97 -1.98 6.15
N TYR A 37 4.62 -0.76 5.75
CA TYR A 37 3.46 -0.05 6.26
C TYR A 37 2.18 -0.76 5.82
N VAL A 38 1.33 -1.10 6.78
CA VAL A 38 -0.03 -1.52 6.49
C VAL A 38 -0.94 -0.31 6.65
N HIS A 39 -1.60 0.08 5.56
CA HIS A 39 -2.57 1.16 5.57
C HIS A 39 -3.97 0.61 5.90
N PRO A 40 -4.53 0.90 7.09
CA PRO A 40 -5.87 0.45 7.44
C PRO A 40 -6.92 1.35 6.82
N LEU A 41 -7.98 0.78 6.25
CA LEU A 41 -9.16 1.56 5.88
C LEU A 41 -9.91 2.06 7.11
N PRO A 42 -10.63 3.21 7.02
CA PRO A 42 -11.41 3.79 8.10
C PRO A 42 -12.67 2.98 8.42
N LEU A 43 -13.23 3.13 9.63
CA LEU A 43 -14.50 2.48 10.01
C LEU A 43 -15.64 3.12 9.24
N PHE A 44 -16.43 2.28 8.56
CA PHE A 44 -17.66 2.75 7.95
C PHE A 44 -18.74 2.94 9.01
N PRO A 45 -19.72 3.82 8.77
CA PRO A 45 -20.79 4.09 9.72
C PRO A 45 -21.58 2.83 10.13
N LEU A 46 -22.02 2.76 11.39
CA LEU A 46 -22.82 1.64 11.90
C LEU A 46 -24.06 1.33 11.06
N LYS A 47 -24.65 2.33 10.41
CA LYS A 47 -25.79 2.16 9.50
C LYS A 47 -25.53 1.27 8.28
N VAL A 48 -24.29 0.83 8.04
CA VAL A 48 -23.96 -0.19 7.02
C VAL A 48 -23.55 -1.55 7.57
N LYS A 49 -23.48 -1.72 8.89
CA LYS A 49 -23.02 -2.96 9.55
C LYS A 49 -23.80 -4.20 9.13
N ASP A 50 -25.13 -4.08 9.05
CA ASP A 50 -26.01 -5.20 8.71
C ASP A 50 -26.48 -5.15 7.25
N LYS A 51 -25.94 -4.24 6.45
CA LYS A 51 -26.30 -4.11 5.03
C LYS A 51 -25.49 -5.08 4.20
N ARG A 52 -26.21 -6.00 3.54
CA ARG A 52 -25.65 -6.86 2.49
C ARG A 52 -25.88 -6.24 1.13
N TYR A 53 -24.82 -6.08 0.37
CA TYR A 53 -24.89 -5.64 -1.01
C TYR A 53 -24.66 -6.84 -1.94
N ARG A 54 -25.17 -6.73 -3.16
CA ARG A 54 -25.00 -7.76 -4.20
C ARG A 54 -24.43 -7.12 -5.46
N TYR A 55 -23.45 -7.77 -6.06
CA TYR A 55 -22.93 -7.46 -7.39
C TYR A 55 -22.88 -8.76 -8.18
N LYS A 56 -23.82 -8.92 -9.12
CA LYS A 56 -24.07 -10.20 -9.81
C LYS A 56 -24.28 -11.34 -8.80
N GLU A 57 -23.47 -12.38 -8.81
CA GLU A 57 -23.48 -13.52 -7.87
C GLU A 57 -22.76 -13.25 -6.54
N PHE A 58 -21.99 -12.16 -6.45
CA PHE A 58 -21.17 -11.88 -5.27
C PHE A 58 -21.95 -11.10 -4.21
N HIS A 59 -21.80 -11.53 -2.96
CA HIS A 59 -22.32 -10.84 -1.78
C HIS A 59 -21.20 -10.02 -1.16
N LEU A 60 -21.51 -8.79 -0.76
CA LEU A 60 -20.58 -7.86 -0.14
C LEU A 60 -21.09 -7.40 1.21
N ASP A 61 -20.21 -7.42 2.19
CA ASP A 61 -20.35 -6.79 3.49
C ASP A 61 -19.25 -5.74 3.58
N VAL A 62 -19.64 -4.48 3.32
CA VAL A 62 -18.68 -3.38 3.23
C VAL A 62 -18.16 -2.99 4.61
N TYR A 63 -18.97 -3.16 5.65
CA TYR A 63 -18.57 -2.83 7.02
C TYR A 63 -17.41 -3.71 7.48
N ASN A 64 -17.50 -5.02 7.25
CA ASN A 64 -16.45 -5.98 7.57
C ASN A 64 -15.43 -6.20 6.43
N LEU A 65 -15.55 -5.45 5.32
CA LEU A 65 -14.70 -5.57 4.13
C LEU A 65 -14.65 -7.02 3.58
N ARG A 66 -15.79 -7.69 3.53
CA ARG A 66 -15.93 -9.06 3.04
C ARG A 66 -16.65 -9.12 1.70
N CYS A 67 -16.16 -9.99 0.83
CA CYS A 67 -16.83 -10.33 -0.42
C CYS A 67 -16.76 -11.85 -0.62
N THR A 68 -17.73 -12.43 -1.30
CA THR A 68 -17.74 -13.87 -1.62
C THR A 68 -16.99 -14.20 -2.92
N CYS A 69 -16.29 -13.26 -3.54
CA CYS A 69 -15.49 -13.54 -4.73
C CYS A 69 -14.15 -14.20 -4.36
N GLU A 70 -13.65 -15.06 -5.25
CA GLU A 70 -12.40 -15.82 -5.06
C GLU A 70 -11.19 -14.92 -4.71
N ASP A 71 -11.05 -13.79 -5.39
CA ASP A 71 -9.96 -12.81 -5.13
C ASP A 71 -9.94 -12.34 -3.66
N GLN A 72 -11.11 -12.02 -3.08
CA GLN A 72 -11.17 -11.58 -1.68
C GLN A 72 -10.94 -12.74 -0.71
N ILE A 73 -11.42 -13.94 -1.06
CA ILE A 73 -11.23 -15.14 -0.25
C ILE A 73 -9.75 -15.49 -0.16
N ALA A 74 -9.02 -15.47 -1.29
CA ALA A 74 -7.58 -15.72 -1.32
C ALA A 74 -6.80 -14.71 -0.46
N LYS A 75 -7.11 -13.42 -0.59
CA LYS A 75 -6.50 -12.33 0.19
C LYS A 75 -6.87 -12.34 1.67
N ARG A 76 -7.97 -13.00 2.06
CA ARG A 76 -8.54 -12.91 3.40
C ARG A 76 -7.63 -13.51 4.47
N GLU A 77 -6.99 -14.61 4.12
CA GLU A 77 -6.08 -15.36 4.98
C GLU A 77 -4.68 -14.72 5.02
N GLU A 78 -4.30 -14.02 3.96
CA GLU A 78 -2.97 -13.39 3.83
C GLU A 78 -2.87 -12.06 4.60
N TYR A 79 -3.90 -11.22 4.51
CA TYR A 79 -3.85 -9.85 5.02
C TYR A 79 -4.69 -9.64 6.28
N GLN A 80 -4.14 -8.83 7.19
CA GLN A 80 -4.80 -8.43 8.42
C GLN A 80 -6.11 -7.67 8.17
N ASP A 81 -6.92 -7.53 9.23
CA ASP A 81 -8.20 -6.87 9.10
C ASP A 81 -8.05 -5.41 8.67
N ARG A 82 -8.86 -5.06 7.67
CA ARG A 82 -8.95 -3.73 7.06
C ARG A 82 -7.68 -3.23 6.40
N ASP A 83 -6.72 -4.12 6.15
CA ASP A 83 -5.63 -3.88 5.22
C ASP A 83 -6.20 -3.59 3.82
N ILE A 84 -5.73 -2.50 3.22
CA ILE A 84 -6.16 -2.07 1.88
C ILE A 84 -5.91 -3.13 0.80
N ARG A 85 -4.89 -3.99 1.00
CA ARG A 85 -4.53 -5.09 0.09
C ARG A 85 -5.52 -6.24 0.10
N LYS A 86 -6.37 -6.30 1.14
CA LYS A 86 -7.44 -7.30 1.28
C LYS A 86 -8.63 -7.06 0.34
N LEU A 87 -8.71 -5.89 -0.29
CA LEU A 87 -9.87 -5.53 -1.11
C LEU A 87 -9.81 -6.17 -2.50
N CYS A 88 -11.00 -6.59 -2.95
CA CYS A 88 -11.25 -6.96 -4.33
C CYS A 88 -11.87 -5.79 -5.10
N LYS A 89 -11.94 -5.93 -6.43
CA LYS A 89 -12.59 -4.95 -7.31
C LYS A 89 -14.03 -4.63 -6.91
N HIS A 90 -14.79 -5.62 -6.42
CA HIS A 90 -16.20 -5.43 -6.06
C HIS A 90 -16.36 -4.51 -4.85
N LEU A 91 -15.56 -4.72 -3.80
CA LEU A 91 -15.54 -3.84 -2.63
C LEU A 91 -15.05 -2.44 -3.01
N TYR A 92 -14.00 -2.35 -3.81
CA TYR A 92 -13.51 -1.07 -4.33
C TYR A 92 -14.60 -0.28 -5.05
N TYR A 93 -15.23 -0.85 -6.07
CA TYR A 93 -16.29 -0.16 -6.80
C TYR A 93 -17.44 0.22 -5.86
N LYS A 94 -17.82 -0.65 -4.92
CA LYS A 94 -18.91 -0.34 -3.99
C LYS A 94 -18.57 0.85 -3.08
N ILE A 95 -17.35 0.91 -2.57
CA ILE A 95 -16.88 2.00 -1.71
C ILE A 95 -16.75 3.29 -2.54
N SER A 96 -16.07 3.23 -3.70
CA SER A 96 -15.71 4.41 -4.49
C SER A 96 -16.86 5.02 -5.30
N SER A 97 -17.90 4.24 -5.62
CA SER A 97 -19.07 4.72 -6.39
C SER A 97 -20.31 5.04 -5.54
N SER A 98 -20.22 4.92 -4.21
CA SER A 98 -21.35 5.21 -3.32
C SER A 98 -21.03 6.35 -2.35
N TRP A 99 -22.04 6.77 -1.58
CA TRP A 99 -21.87 7.73 -0.49
C TRP A 99 -20.84 7.30 0.56
N LEU A 100 -20.40 6.03 0.56
CA LEU A 100 -19.32 5.54 1.43
C LEU A 100 -17.96 6.16 1.11
N LYS A 101 -17.75 6.64 -0.13
CA LYS A 101 -16.52 7.32 -0.55
C LYS A 101 -16.14 8.47 0.39
N GLN A 102 -17.13 9.20 0.93
CA GLN A 102 -16.89 10.35 1.82
C GLN A 102 -16.20 9.99 3.14
N TYR A 103 -16.19 8.71 3.53
CA TYR A 103 -15.52 8.24 4.74
C TYR A 103 -14.09 7.80 4.48
N VAL A 104 -13.62 7.85 3.23
CA VAL A 104 -12.30 7.39 2.81
C VAL A 104 -11.50 8.60 2.37
N ASP A 105 -10.37 8.84 3.03
CA ASP A 105 -9.50 9.95 2.70
C ASP A 105 -8.83 9.78 1.32
N SER A 106 -8.28 10.88 0.80
CA SER A 106 -7.66 10.91 -0.53
C SER A 106 -6.50 9.93 -0.69
N LEU A 107 -5.68 9.71 0.34
CA LEU A 107 -4.58 8.74 0.31
C LEU A 107 -5.12 7.31 0.27
N SER A 108 -6.08 7.00 1.14
CA SER A 108 -6.77 5.71 1.15
C SER A 108 -7.38 5.40 -0.22
N LEU A 109 -7.99 6.38 -0.90
CA LEU A 109 -8.58 6.18 -2.24
C LEU A 109 -7.54 5.86 -3.31
N GLU A 110 -6.40 6.56 -3.32
CA GLU A 110 -5.32 6.31 -4.29
C GLU A 110 -4.67 4.93 -4.06
N LEU A 111 -4.40 4.57 -2.81
CA LEU A 111 -3.88 3.26 -2.46
C LEU A 111 -4.86 2.13 -2.81
N LEU A 112 -6.16 2.36 -2.61
CA LEU A 112 -7.24 1.42 -2.92
C LEU A 112 -7.28 1.12 -4.41
N LYS A 113 -7.36 2.20 -5.20
CA LYS A 113 -7.35 2.13 -6.66
C LYS A 113 -6.11 1.36 -7.12
N ASN A 114 -4.94 1.68 -6.56
CA ASN A 114 -3.72 1.04 -6.98
C ASN A 114 -3.68 -0.46 -6.65
N SER A 115 -4.04 -0.83 -5.42
CA SER A 115 -4.05 -2.22 -4.97
C SER A 115 -4.98 -3.12 -5.78
N VAL A 116 -6.08 -2.57 -6.30
CA VAL A 116 -7.10 -3.31 -7.04
C VAL A 116 -6.75 -3.47 -8.51
N PHE A 117 -6.24 -2.42 -9.16
CA PHE A 117 -5.99 -2.43 -10.60
C PHE A 117 -4.59 -2.87 -10.98
N PHE A 118 -3.62 -2.62 -10.12
CA PHE A 118 -2.23 -2.92 -10.42
C PHE A 118 -1.74 -4.10 -9.60
N GLY A 119 -2.21 -4.28 -8.37
CA GLY A 119 -1.81 -5.37 -7.48
C GLY A 119 -1.23 -4.85 -6.15
N PRO A 120 -0.90 -5.74 -5.20
CA PRO A 120 -0.38 -5.35 -3.91
C PRO A 120 1.01 -4.70 -4.01
N GLU A 121 1.30 -3.80 -3.08
CA GLU A 121 2.60 -3.13 -2.95
C GLU A 121 3.19 -3.35 -1.57
N HIS A 122 4.52 -3.34 -1.50
CA HIS A 122 5.22 -3.08 -0.26
C HIS A 122 5.25 -1.57 -0.04
N LEU A 123 4.43 -1.10 0.91
CA LEU A 123 4.32 0.32 1.23
C LEU A 123 5.35 0.70 2.29
N TYR A 124 5.96 1.86 2.15
CA TYR A 124 6.84 2.47 3.16
C TYR A 124 6.35 3.86 3.49
N LYS A 125 6.24 4.16 4.78
CA LYS A 125 5.76 5.46 5.27
C LYS A 125 6.94 6.37 5.56
N TYR A 126 6.87 7.59 5.05
CA TYR A 126 7.81 8.66 5.33
C TYR A 126 7.05 9.94 5.64
N GLU A 127 7.45 10.68 6.68
CA GLU A 127 6.82 11.95 7.03
C GLU A 127 7.86 13.06 7.06
N TYR A 128 7.55 14.16 6.38
CA TYR A 128 8.42 15.31 6.20
C TYR A 128 7.62 16.60 6.33
N LYS A 129 8.07 17.52 7.19
CA LYS A 129 7.36 18.80 7.46
C LYS A 129 5.85 18.64 7.74
N LYS A 130 5.47 17.57 8.46
CA LYS A 130 4.07 17.18 8.74
C LYS A 130 3.27 16.68 7.52
N SER A 131 3.90 16.55 6.36
CA SER A 131 3.32 15.90 5.19
C SER A 131 3.64 14.40 5.21
N LEU A 132 2.60 13.59 4.97
CA LEU A 132 2.71 12.15 4.84
C LEU A 132 3.02 11.78 3.40
N ILE A 133 4.02 10.92 3.20
CA ILE A 133 4.35 10.31 1.91
C ILE A 133 4.35 8.79 2.07
N ILE A 134 3.73 8.10 1.12
CA ILE A 134 3.81 6.64 1.01
C ILE A 134 4.57 6.29 -0.26
N LEU A 135 5.52 5.36 -0.14
CA LEU A 135 6.28 4.81 -1.26
C LEU A 135 5.84 3.36 -1.48
N GLY A 136 5.32 3.05 -2.66
CA GLY A 136 4.86 1.73 -3.05
C GLY A 136 5.85 1.05 -3.99
N PHE A 137 6.37 -0.10 -3.57
CA PHE A 137 7.28 -0.92 -4.36
C PHE A 137 6.62 -2.23 -4.77
N ARG A 138 6.95 -2.68 -5.98
CA ARG A 138 6.46 -3.93 -6.57
C ARG A 138 7.64 -4.69 -7.17
N SER A 139 7.60 -6.02 -7.10
CA SER A 139 8.65 -6.88 -7.65
C SER A 139 8.73 -6.83 -9.17
N GLU A 140 7.58 -6.70 -9.84
CA GLU A 140 7.46 -6.86 -11.30
C GLU A 140 7.82 -5.61 -12.12
N THR A 141 8.12 -4.47 -11.49
CA THR A 141 8.33 -3.20 -12.20
C THR A 141 9.46 -2.40 -11.59
N GLU A 142 10.14 -1.60 -12.42
CA GLU A 142 11.15 -0.66 -11.93
C GLU A 142 10.54 0.61 -11.31
N TRP A 143 9.25 0.85 -11.57
CA TRP A 143 8.60 2.08 -11.15
C TRP A 143 8.19 2.01 -9.68
N VAL A 144 8.59 3.02 -8.93
CA VAL A 144 8.19 3.22 -7.53
C VAL A 144 7.03 4.20 -7.52
N ASN A 145 5.89 3.77 -6.96
CA ASN A 145 4.75 4.66 -6.77
C ASN A 145 4.98 5.57 -5.57
N VAL A 146 4.66 6.84 -5.71
CA VAL A 146 4.83 7.86 -4.68
C VAL A 146 3.47 8.52 -4.46
N TYR A 147 2.88 8.28 -3.30
CA TYR A 147 1.63 8.91 -2.89
C TYR A 147 1.98 10.08 -1.99
N ALA A 148 1.74 11.29 -2.49
CA ALA A 148 2.08 12.54 -1.81
C ALA A 148 0.96 13.57 -2.00
N PRO A 149 0.89 14.61 -1.15
CA PRO A 149 -0.01 15.74 -1.35
C PRO A 149 0.12 16.32 -2.76
N ASN A 150 -1.01 16.68 -3.34
CA ASN A 150 -1.08 17.35 -4.63
C ASN A 150 -0.60 18.80 -4.47
N ILE A 151 0.28 19.23 -5.37
CA ILE A 151 0.87 20.58 -5.36
C ILE A 151 -0.22 21.67 -5.43
N HIS A 152 -1.30 21.41 -6.15
CA HIS A 152 -2.39 22.37 -6.34
C HIS A 152 -3.51 22.23 -5.30
N HIS A 153 -3.59 21.07 -4.64
CA HIS A 153 -4.63 20.72 -3.67
C HIS A 153 -4.01 19.92 -2.51
N PRO A 154 -3.29 20.56 -1.57
CA PRO A 154 -2.50 19.85 -0.56
C PRO A 154 -3.30 18.92 0.38
N GLU A 155 -4.62 19.10 0.45
CA GLU A 155 -5.58 18.23 1.14
C GLU A 155 -5.83 16.90 0.40
N GLU A 156 -5.53 16.85 -0.89
CA GLU A 156 -5.66 15.67 -1.74
C GLU A 156 -4.32 14.99 -1.93
N HIS A 157 -4.27 13.66 -1.78
CA HIS A 157 -3.12 12.88 -2.21
C HIS A 157 -3.26 12.52 -3.69
N LYS A 158 -2.13 12.50 -4.38
CA LYS A 158 -2.02 12.04 -5.76
C LYS A 158 -0.94 10.97 -5.86
N ARG A 159 -1.18 9.97 -6.71
CA ARG A 159 -0.15 9.01 -7.11
C ARG A 159 0.75 9.60 -8.21
N TYR A 160 2.04 9.66 -7.91
CA TYR A 160 3.13 9.87 -8.84
C TYR A 160 3.90 8.55 -9.03
N SER A 161 4.77 8.49 -10.03
CA SER A 161 5.63 7.31 -10.22
C SER A 161 7.03 7.76 -10.65
N PHE A 162 8.05 7.18 -10.03
CA PHE A 162 9.45 7.47 -10.29
C PHE A 162 10.19 6.20 -10.70
N ASN A 163 10.99 6.27 -11.76
CA ASN A 163 11.89 5.18 -12.17
C ASN A 163 13.32 5.52 -11.67
N PRO A 164 13.86 4.77 -10.69
CA PRO A 164 15.17 5.02 -10.10
C PRO A 164 16.34 4.65 -11.02
N SER A 165 16.14 3.78 -12.02
CA SER A 165 17.18 3.40 -12.98
C SER A 165 17.42 4.52 -13.99
N THR A 166 16.35 5.13 -14.50
CA THR A 166 16.40 6.20 -15.51
C THR A 166 16.35 7.61 -14.91
N LYS A 167 16.11 7.72 -13.59
CA LYS A 167 15.91 8.98 -12.85
C LYS A 167 14.80 9.85 -13.45
N ARG A 168 13.70 9.23 -13.85
CA ARG A 168 12.57 9.92 -14.51
C ARG A 168 11.27 9.78 -13.73
N TRP A 169 10.51 10.88 -13.69
CA TRP A 169 9.13 10.88 -13.24
C TRP A 169 8.20 10.54 -14.41
N SER A 170 7.17 9.75 -14.14
CA SER A 170 6.17 9.40 -15.14
C SER A 170 5.40 10.64 -15.58
N TYR A 171 5.19 10.77 -16.90
CA TYR A 171 4.53 11.93 -17.53
C TYR A 171 5.12 13.29 -17.14
N ASN A 172 6.40 13.34 -16.74
CA ASN A 172 7.06 14.54 -16.19
C ASN A 172 6.32 15.17 -14.99
N SER A 173 5.45 14.41 -14.32
CA SER A 173 4.71 14.87 -13.15
C SER A 173 5.53 14.61 -11.89
N LYS A 174 6.29 15.63 -11.48
CA LYS A 174 7.10 15.62 -10.25
C LYS A 174 6.34 16.29 -9.11
N PRO A 175 6.31 15.71 -7.89
CA PRO A 175 5.70 16.35 -6.72
C PRO A 175 6.58 17.50 -6.17
N GLU A 176 6.01 18.36 -5.30
CA GLU A 176 6.67 19.57 -4.74
C GLU A 176 8.05 19.30 -4.13
N TYR A 177 8.24 18.11 -3.54
CA TYR A 177 9.50 17.68 -2.94
C TYR A 177 10.14 16.49 -3.67
N GLY A 178 9.95 16.40 -4.98
CA GLY A 178 10.38 15.23 -5.74
C GLY A 178 11.87 14.89 -5.60
N ILE A 179 12.78 15.88 -5.51
CA ILE A 179 14.22 15.62 -5.30
C ILE A 179 14.47 14.88 -3.97
N LEU A 180 13.77 15.28 -2.91
CA LEU A 180 13.85 14.58 -1.63
C LEU A 180 13.33 13.15 -1.74
N PHE A 181 12.23 12.95 -2.46
CA PHE A 181 11.65 11.62 -2.62
C PHE A 181 12.54 10.70 -3.45
N GLU A 182 13.21 11.23 -4.48
CA GLU A 182 14.24 10.51 -5.24
C GLU A 182 15.35 10.01 -4.29
N ASP A 183 15.91 10.87 -3.44
CA ASP A 183 16.94 10.46 -2.45
C ASP A 183 16.42 9.39 -1.48
N VAL A 184 15.21 9.56 -0.93
CA VAL A 184 14.60 8.58 -0.02
C VAL A 184 14.42 7.23 -0.72
N ILE A 185 13.93 7.21 -1.97
CA ILE A 185 13.75 6.00 -2.77
C ILE A 185 15.10 5.30 -3.00
N HIS A 186 16.14 6.03 -3.40
CA HIS A 186 17.47 5.46 -3.60
C HIS A 186 18.05 4.86 -2.31
N ARG A 187 17.86 5.53 -1.16
CA ARG A 187 18.31 5.00 0.12
C ARG A 187 17.54 3.73 0.53
N LEU A 188 16.25 3.66 0.27
CA LEU A 188 15.44 2.45 0.54
C LEU A 188 15.88 1.29 -0.32
N ILE A 189 16.08 1.53 -1.61
CA ILE A 189 16.59 0.54 -2.55
C ILE A 189 17.95 0.00 -2.07
N LYS A 190 18.87 0.89 -1.70
CA LYS A 190 20.23 0.52 -1.32
C LYS A 190 20.30 -0.25 0.01
N ASN A 191 19.46 0.10 0.99
CA ASN A 191 19.67 -0.31 2.39
C ASN A 191 18.51 -1.12 2.99
N THR A 192 17.41 -1.33 2.27
CA THR A 192 16.17 -1.81 2.90
C THR A 192 15.49 -2.91 2.12
N LEU A 193 15.38 -2.89 0.79
CA LEU A 193 14.59 -3.88 0.07
C LEU A 193 15.11 -5.33 0.26
N THR A 194 14.26 -6.22 0.75
CA THR A 194 14.54 -7.66 0.99
C THR A 194 14.13 -8.56 -0.19
N PHE A 195 13.70 -7.97 -1.29
CA PHE A 195 13.26 -8.70 -2.49
C PHE A 195 14.00 -8.18 -3.73
N GLU A 196 14.15 -9.06 -4.72
CA GLU A 196 14.68 -8.66 -6.01
C GLU A 196 13.69 -7.76 -6.73
N HIS A 197 13.98 -6.47 -6.74
CA HIS A 197 13.29 -5.51 -7.59
C HIS A 197 13.95 -5.60 -8.98
N HIS A 198 13.33 -6.36 -9.89
CA HIS A 198 13.95 -6.89 -11.12
C HIS A 198 14.57 -5.83 -12.06
N GLY A 199 14.27 -4.54 -11.84
CA GLY A 199 14.90 -3.42 -12.55
C GLY A 199 16.28 -2.95 -12.06
N LEU A 200 16.73 -3.38 -10.88
CA LEU A 200 17.89 -2.75 -10.22
C LEU A 200 19.18 -3.56 -10.31
N LYS A 201 19.11 -4.83 -10.75
CA LYS A 201 20.29 -5.71 -10.90
C LYS A 201 21.30 -5.22 -11.95
N LYS A 202 20.93 -4.32 -12.86
CA LYS A 202 21.83 -3.88 -13.95
C LYS A 202 22.62 -2.60 -13.69
N GLY A 203 22.32 -1.81 -12.65
CA GLY A 203 22.87 -0.45 -12.51
C GLY A 203 23.61 -0.13 -11.21
N TYR A 204 23.28 -0.76 -10.07
CA TYR A 204 23.74 -0.30 -8.75
C TYR A 204 24.86 -1.13 -8.11
N LEU A 205 25.28 -2.23 -8.71
CA LEU A 205 26.34 -3.11 -8.19
C LEU A 205 27.71 -2.87 -8.83
N ASN A 206 27.82 -1.90 -9.75
CA ASN A 206 29.06 -1.57 -10.48
C ASN A 206 29.57 -0.14 -10.22
N GLY A 207 29.19 0.49 -9.10
CA GLY A 207 29.59 1.86 -8.75
C GLY A 207 30.03 1.99 -7.30
#